data_AF-A0A815VJ38-F1
#
_entry.id   AF-A0A815VJ38-F1
#
_cell.length_a   1.000
_cell.length_b   1.000
_cell.length_c   1.000
_cell.angle_alpha   90.00
_cell.angle_beta   90.00
_cell.angle_gamma   90.00
#
_symmetry.space_group_name_H-M   'P 1'
#
loop_
_entity.id
_entity.type
_entity.pdbx_description
1 polymer ?
#
loop_
_entity_poly.entity_id
_entity_poly.type
_entity_poly.pdbx_seq_one_letter_code
_entity_poly.pdbx_strand_id
1 'polypeptide(L)'
;MTTNKMILESLSNELFIELFELFDVVDLFRSFYGLNTRFNSLLLIQVRDCRVDCRSIFKEDFNRFCRIYLPFIINRTIYLRLSDNEEAPYQCAHFQSAGFTFGQFDNLRYLTLENVSSDPKINQFFFSDLYYLHNLTHLKFIGCRLLGISLGDFQGVIDQIWNLPKLTHCYFDFCFRGRSHFCIPTSVSTSLQYLTILGN
;
A
#
# COMPACT_ATOMS: atom_id res chain seq x y z
N MET A 1 -29.88 -26.73 32.92
CA MET A 1 -29.88 -25.90 31.70
C MET A 1 -28.50 -26.01 31.08
N THR A 2 -28.34 -26.83 30.05
CA THR A 2 -27.11 -26.91 29.27
C THR A 2 -27.07 -25.72 28.33
N THR A 3 -26.25 -24.72 28.64
CA THR A 3 -25.86 -23.71 27.66
C THR A 3 -25.19 -24.45 26.51
N ASN A 4 -25.89 -24.57 25.37
CA ASN A 4 -25.31 -25.03 24.12
C ASN A 4 -24.20 -24.04 23.77
N LYS A 5 -22.96 -24.40 24.14
CA LYS A 5 -21.78 -23.61 23.84
C LYS A 5 -21.50 -23.82 22.37
N MET A 6 -21.91 -22.85 21.56
CA MET A 6 -21.52 -22.82 20.15
C MET A 6 -19.99 -22.79 20.11
N ILE A 7 -19.38 -23.81 19.52
CA ILE A 7 -17.95 -23.84 19.30
C ILE A 7 -17.73 -23.14 17.97
N LEU A 8 -17.05 -22.00 17.95
CA LEU A 8 -16.78 -21.25 16.72
C LEU A 8 -16.24 -22.17 15.61
N GLU A 9 -15.36 -23.11 15.97
CA GLU A 9 -14.76 -24.10 15.08
C GLU A 9 -15.76 -25.10 14.46
N SER A 10 -17.00 -25.18 14.94
CA SER A 10 -18.04 -26.01 14.34
C SER A 10 -18.77 -25.33 13.18
N LEU A 11 -18.55 -24.03 12.95
CA LEU A 11 -19.09 -23.34 11.78
C LEU A 11 -18.50 -23.91 10.48
N SER A 12 -19.22 -23.80 9.37
CA SER A 12 -18.77 -24.26 8.06
C SER A 12 -17.72 -23.32 7.45
N ASN A 13 -16.98 -23.77 6.43
CA ASN A 13 -15.96 -22.94 5.78
C ASN A 13 -16.59 -21.73 5.06
N GLU A 14 -17.76 -21.95 4.48
CA GLU A 14 -18.53 -20.96 3.72
C GLU A 14 -18.89 -19.77 4.63
N LEU A 15 -19.36 -20.03 5.85
CA LEU A 15 -19.69 -18.98 6.82
C LEU A 15 -18.46 -18.17 7.24
N PHE A 16 -17.29 -18.80 7.38
CA PHE A 16 -16.06 -18.07 7.66
C PHE A 16 -15.60 -17.23 6.47
N ILE A 17 -15.74 -17.76 5.26
CA ILE A 17 -15.42 -17.03 4.03
C ILE A 17 -16.31 -15.78 3.91
N GLU A 18 -17.63 -15.93 4.09
CA GLU A 18 -18.57 -14.80 4.11
C GLU A 18 -18.22 -13.78 5.21
N LEU A 19 -17.87 -14.26 6.41
CA LEU A 19 -17.43 -13.38 7.49
C LEU A 19 -16.14 -12.66 7.13
N PHE A 20 -15.19 -13.34 6.47
CA PHE A 20 -13.90 -12.75 6.12
C PHE A 20 -14.03 -11.62 5.10
N GLU A 21 -15.06 -11.64 4.24
CA GLU A 21 -15.34 -10.55 3.28
C GLU A 21 -15.67 -9.22 3.95
N LEU A 22 -16.04 -9.23 5.23
CA LEU A 22 -16.38 -8.02 5.99
C LEU A 22 -15.16 -7.31 6.59
N PHE A 23 -13.99 -7.94 6.57
CA PHE A 23 -12.78 -7.40 7.20
C PHE A 23 -11.72 -7.07 6.15
N ASP A 24 -10.86 -6.10 6.46
CA ASP A 24 -9.65 -5.91 5.68
C ASP A 24 -8.62 -7.03 5.98
N VAL A 25 -7.66 -7.18 5.08
CA VAL A 25 -6.68 -8.27 5.14
C VAL A 25 -5.80 -8.18 6.39
N VAL A 26 -5.49 -6.98 6.88
CA VAL A 26 -4.69 -6.83 8.09
C VAL A 26 -5.46 -7.38 9.29
N ASP A 27 -6.72 -6.97 9.44
CA ASP A 27 -7.59 -7.41 10.55
C ASP A 27 -7.86 -8.91 10.52
N LEU A 28 -8.01 -9.48 9.33
CA LEU A 28 -8.16 -10.93 9.14
C LEU A 28 -6.95 -11.71 9.66
N PHE A 29 -5.76 -11.33 9.20
CA PHE A 29 -4.54 -12.03 9.61
C PHE A 29 -4.25 -11.79 11.10
N ARG A 30 -4.51 -10.59 11.61
CA ARG A 30 -4.37 -10.29 13.04
C ARG A 30 -5.28 -11.16 13.90
N SER A 31 -6.54 -11.32 13.49
CA SER A 31 -7.58 -11.97 14.30
C SER A 31 -7.54 -13.49 14.19
N PHE A 32 -7.25 -14.03 13.01
CA PHE A 32 -7.44 -15.47 12.73
C PHE A 32 -6.15 -16.24 12.46
N TYR A 33 -5.05 -15.58 12.09
CA TYR A 33 -3.82 -16.29 11.76
C TYR A 33 -3.16 -16.89 13.01
N GLY A 34 -2.84 -18.18 12.94
CA GLY A 34 -2.18 -18.93 14.00
C GLY A 34 -3.14 -19.51 15.03
N LEU A 35 -4.45 -19.27 14.92
CA LEU A 35 -5.44 -19.89 15.81
C LEU A 35 -5.56 -21.40 15.58
N ASN A 36 -5.70 -21.82 14.33
CA ASN A 36 -5.61 -23.23 13.93
C ASN A 36 -5.29 -23.34 12.42
N THR A 37 -4.93 -24.54 11.97
CA THR A 37 -4.54 -24.81 10.59
C THR A 37 -5.67 -24.53 9.59
N ARG A 38 -6.92 -24.81 9.97
CA ARG A 38 -8.10 -24.57 9.15
C ARG A 38 -8.26 -23.08 8.82
N PHE A 39 -8.17 -22.20 9.82
CA PHE A 39 -8.26 -20.75 9.59
C PHE A 39 -7.10 -20.22 8.77
N ASN A 40 -5.87 -20.70 9.00
CA ASN A 40 -4.73 -20.33 8.16
C ASN A 40 -4.97 -20.70 6.68
N SER A 41 -5.51 -21.89 6.41
CA SER A 41 -5.87 -22.29 5.06
C SER A 41 -6.97 -21.41 4.47
N LEU A 42 -8.01 -21.09 5.24
CA LEU A 42 -9.12 -20.24 4.77
C LEU A 42 -8.65 -18.82 4.45
N LEU A 43 -7.80 -18.22 5.28
CA LEU A 43 -7.19 -16.92 5.01
C LEU A 43 -6.44 -16.92 3.67
N LEU A 44 -5.66 -17.97 3.40
CA LEU A 44 -4.92 -18.09 2.14
C LEU A 44 -5.81 -18.43 0.93
N ILE A 45 -6.99 -19.01 1.12
CA ILE A 45 -7.93 -19.30 0.03
C ILE A 45 -8.70 -18.04 -0.35
N GLN A 46 -9.19 -17.30 0.65
CA GLN A 46 -10.09 -16.16 0.44
C GLN A 46 -9.38 -14.94 -0.16
N VAL A 47 -8.11 -14.76 0.18
CA VAL A 47 -7.36 -13.55 -0.13
C VAL A 47 -6.73 -13.66 -1.53
N ARG A 48 -7.58 -13.80 -2.56
CA ARG A 48 -7.19 -13.83 -3.98
C ARG A 48 -6.77 -12.46 -4.50
N ASP A 49 -7.53 -11.44 -4.14
CA ASP A 49 -7.28 -10.03 -4.47
C ASP A 49 -7.08 -9.25 -3.17
N CYS A 50 -5.83 -9.17 -2.70
CA CYS A 50 -5.56 -8.58 -1.39
C CYS A 50 -5.58 -7.06 -1.48
N ARG A 51 -6.43 -6.46 -0.64
CA ARG A 51 -6.41 -5.02 -0.38
C ARG A 51 -5.76 -4.80 0.98
N VAL A 52 -4.54 -4.29 0.95
CA VAL A 52 -3.74 -4.00 2.13
C VAL A 52 -3.84 -2.51 2.40
N ASP A 53 -4.65 -2.13 3.39
CA ASP A 53 -4.75 -0.76 3.89
C ASP A 53 -4.12 -0.69 5.28
N CYS A 54 -2.95 -0.05 5.36
CA CYS A 54 -2.19 0.03 6.61
C CYS A 54 -2.44 1.34 7.37
N ARG A 55 -3.45 2.15 7.04
CA ARG A 55 -3.59 3.47 7.70
C ARG A 55 -3.83 3.41 9.21
N SER A 56 -4.60 2.44 9.67
CA SER A 56 -5.07 2.37 11.06
C SER A 56 -4.37 1.27 11.87
N ILE A 57 -3.30 0.69 11.32
CA ILE A 57 -2.55 -0.37 11.99
C ILE A 57 -1.52 0.23 12.96
N PHE A 58 -1.57 -0.20 14.21
CA PHE A 58 -0.55 0.18 15.20
C PHE A 58 0.83 -0.34 14.79
N LYS A 59 1.88 0.39 15.17
CA LYS A 59 3.27 0.10 14.79
C LYS A 59 3.71 -1.34 15.09
N GLU A 60 3.36 -1.88 16.25
CA GLU A 60 3.75 -3.23 16.67
C GLU A 60 3.08 -4.28 15.78
N ASP A 61 1.79 -4.09 15.50
CA ASP A 61 1.01 -4.91 14.59
C ASP A 61 1.51 -4.79 13.15
N PHE A 62 1.95 -3.60 12.73
CA PHE A 62 2.57 -3.38 11.41
C PHE A 62 3.86 -4.16 11.23
N ASN A 63 4.76 -4.10 12.21
CA ASN A 63 6.00 -4.85 12.14
C ASN A 63 5.74 -6.35 12.08
N ARG A 64 4.76 -6.83 12.85
CA ARG A 64 4.32 -8.22 12.81
C ARG A 64 3.71 -8.58 11.45
N PHE A 65 2.85 -7.72 10.91
CA PHE A 65 2.23 -7.89 9.61
C PHE A 65 3.27 -7.98 8.50
N CYS A 66 4.21 -7.03 8.44
CA CYS A 66 5.30 -7.04 7.47
C CYS A 66 6.17 -8.29 7.60
N ARG A 67 6.53 -8.74 8.81
CA ARG A 67 7.44 -9.88 8.98
C ARG A 67 6.78 -11.23 8.78
N ILE A 68 5.54 -11.38 9.22
CA ILE A 68 4.88 -12.68 9.29
C ILE A 68 3.85 -12.84 8.17
N TYR A 69 3.04 -11.83 7.88
CA TYR A 69 1.84 -12.01 7.06
C TYR A 69 2.03 -11.58 5.61
N LEU A 70 2.61 -10.38 5.40
CA LEU A 70 2.80 -9.78 4.08
C LEU A 70 3.56 -10.69 3.09
N PRO A 71 4.61 -11.44 3.46
CA PRO A 71 5.31 -12.33 2.53
C PRO A 71 4.42 -13.40 1.88
N PHE A 72 3.34 -13.81 2.54
CA PHE A 72 2.42 -14.83 2.01
C PHE A 72 1.42 -14.27 1.00
N ILE A 73 1.22 -12.95 0.98
CA ILE A 73 0.16 -12.29 0.19
C ILE A 73 0.71 -11.24 -0.79
N ILE A 74 2.02 -10.99 -0.77
CA ILE A 74 2.67 -9.95 -1.58
C ILE A 74 2.34 -10.08 -3.08
N ASN A 75 2.46 -11.30 -3.63
CA ASN A 75 2.17 -11.58 -5.04
C ASN A 75 0.67 -11.52 -5.38
N ARG A 76 -0.21 -11.37 -4.40
CA ARG A 76 -1.67 -11.29 -4.58
C ARG A 76 -2.23 -9.92 -4.23
N THR A 77 -1.35 -9.03 -3.76
CA THR A 77 -1.74 -7.69 -3.33
C THR A 77 -1.99 -6.81 -4.54
N ILE A 78 -3.26 -6.45 -4.74
CA ILE A 78 -3.70 -5.59 -5.84
C ILE A 78 -3.76 -4.11 -5.42
N TYR A 79 -3.92 -3.87 -4.12
CA TYR A 79 -4.05 -2.55 -3.53
C TYR A 79 -3.15 -2.45 -2.30
N LEU A 80 -2.32 -1.43 -2.26
CA LEU A 80 -1.46 -1.11 -1.12
C LEU A 80 -1.64 0.36 -0.75
N ARG A 81 -1.93 0.60 0.53
CA ARG A 81 -1.93 1.94 1.12
C ARG A 81 -0.99 2.00 2.30
N LEU A 82 -0.03 2.92 2.24
CA LEU A 82 0.90 3.22 3.32
C LEU A 82 0.72 4.68 3.75
N SER A 83 0.88 4.94 5.05
CA SER A 83 0.81 6.29 5.58
C SER A 83 1.80 6.52 6.72
N ASP A 84 2.42 7.70 6.76
CA ASP A 84 3.19 8.18 7.92
C ASP A 84 2.39 9.24 8.72
N ASN A 85 1.07 9.08 8.83
CA ASN A 85 0.22 9.98 9.63
C ASN A 85 0.48 9.84 11.15
N GLU A 86 -0.23 10.62 11.96
CA GLU A 86 -0.07 10.59 13.43
C GLU A 86 -0.42 9.23 14.05
N GLU A 87 -1.33 8.48 13.43
CA GLU A 87 -1.75 7.14 13.89
C GLU A 87 -0.72 6.05 13.53
N ALA A 88 0.03 6.24 12.43
CA ALA A 88 0.99 5.29 11.88
C ALA A 88 2.36 5.95 11.54
N PRO A 89 3.05 6.60 12.49
CA PRO A 89 4.29 7.30 12.20
C PRO A 89 5.41 6.34 11.77
N TYR A 90 6.19 6.74 10.76
CA TYR A 90 7.33 6.01 10.20
C TYR A 90 7.01 4.64 9.58
N GLN A 91 5.74 4.39 9.25
CA GLN A 91 5.32 3.15 8.60
C GLN A 91 6.08 2.88 7.30
N CYS A 92 6.32 3.91 6.48
CA CYS A 92 7.04 3.79 5.22
C CYS A 92 8.50 3.37 5.45
N ALA A 93 9.15 3.94 6.47
CA ALA A 93 10.50 3.55 6.89
C ALA A 93 10.53 2.09 7.36
N HIS A 94 9.51 1.68 8.12
CA HIS A 94 9.40 0.31 8.63
C HIS A 94 9.17 -0.70 7.51
N PHE A 95 8.34 -0.37 6.53
CA PHE A 95 8.10 -1.18 5.34
C PHE A 95 9.42 -1.44 4.59
N GLN A 96 10.20 -0.38 4.34
CA GLN A 96 11.52 -0.50 3.73
C GLN A 96 12.48 -1.33 4.60
N SER A 97 12.53 -1.08 5.92
CA SER A 97 13.42 -1.80 6.85
C SER A 97 13.12 -3.30 6.95
N ALA A 98 11.88 -3.70 6.63
CA ALA A 98 11.48 -5.10 6.55
C ALA A 98 11.93 -5.77 5.22
N GLY A 99 12.59 -5.02 4.33
CA GLY A 99 13.14 -5.53 3.07
C GLY A 99 12.15 -5.52 1.91
N PHE A 100 11.02 -4.82 2.06
CA PHE A 100 10.02 -4.74 1.00
C PHE A 100 10.33 -3.63 0.01
N THR A 101 10.25 -3.97 -1.28
CA THR A 101 10.32 -3.05 -2.42
C THR A 101 9.02 -3.14 -3.21
N PHE A 102 8.63 -2.07 -3.91
CA PHE A 102 7.41 -2.14 -4.73
C PHE A 102 7.51 -3.12 -5.89
N GLY A 103 8.73 -3.38 -6.37
CA GLY A 103 8.97 -4.37 -7.41
C GLY A 103 8.62 -5.81 -7.04
N GLN A 104 8.39 -6.12 -5.76
CA GLN A 104 7.91 -7.44 -5.33
C GLN A 104 6.38 -7.61 -5.50
N PHE A 105 5.64 -6.53 -5.74
CA PHE A 105 4.19 -6.56 -5.84
C PHE A 105 3.75 -6.65 -7.31
N ASP A 106 4.01 -7.80 -7.94
CA ASP A 106 3.78 -8.01 -9.38
C ASP A 106 2.35 -7.68 -9.84
N ASN A 107 1.37 -7.90 -8.98
CA ASN A 107 -0.05 -7.69 -9.26
C ASN A 107 -0.60 -6.35 -8.76
N LEU A 108 0.26 -5.45 -8.28
CA LEU A 108 -0.18 -4.17 -7.74
C LEU A 108 -0.80 -3.31 -8.83
N ARG A 109 -2.05 -2.90 -8.61
CA ARG A 109 -2.83 -2.04 -9.51
C ARG A 109 -3.11 -0.69 -8.90
N TYR A 110 -3.13 -0.61 -7.57
CA TYR A 110 -3.45 0.60 -6.81
C TYR A 110 -2.39 0.83 -5.74
N LEU A 111 -1.73 1.98 -5.80
CA LEU A 111 -0.78 2.43 -4.77
C LEU A 111 -1.25 3.77 -4.22
N THR A 112 -1.40 3.85 -2.90
CA THR A 112 -1.67 5.10 -2.20
C THR A 112 -0.60 5.34 -1.14
N LEU A 113 0.03 6.50 -1.21
CA LEU A 113 1.03 6.96 -0.27
C LEU A 113 0.51 8.24 0.38
N GLU A 114 0.42 8.25 1.70
CA GLU A 114 -0.23 9.33 2.43
C GLU A 114 0.64 9.89 3.56
N ASN A 115 0.79 11.21 3.59
CA ASN A 115 1.59 11.93 4.58
C ASN A 115 3.02 11.41 4.68
N VAL A 116 3.57 10.82 3.60
CA VAL A 116 4.92 10.20 3.62
C VAL A 116 5.93 11.22 4.12
N SER A 117 6.77 10.76 5.06
CA SER A 117 7.70 11.63 5.77
C SER A 117 8.65 12.34 4.81
N SER A 118 9.15 13.48 5.26
CA SER A 118 10.08 14.29 4.50
C SER A 118 11.53 13.81 4.54
N ASP A 119 11.77 12.55 4.95
CA ASP A 119 13.11 11.98 4.95
C ASP A 119 13.58 11.77 3.50
N PRO A 120 14.67 12.42 3.06
CA PRO A 120 15.19 12.27 1.70
C PRO A 120 15.50 10.83 1.30
N LYS A 121 15.90 9.96 2.25
CA LYS A 121 16.21 8.56 1.98
C LYS A 121 14.96 7.75 1.67
N ILE A 122 13.88 8.03 2.39
CA ILE A 122 12.58 7.39 2.18
C ILE A 122 12.05 7.85 0.82
N ASN A 123 12.04 9.16 0.56
CA ASN A 123 11.64 9.68 -0.73
C ASN A 123 12.42 9.03 -1.89
N GLN A 124 13.76 9.00 -1.82
CA GLN A 124 14.59 8.39 -2.87
C GLN A 124 14.25 6.91 -3.10
N PHE A 125 14.08 6.13 -2.02
CA PHE A 125 13.73 4.71 -2.11
C PHE A 125 12.36 4.48 -2.74
N PHE A 126 11.33 5.17 -2.25
CA PHE A 126 9.97 5.00 -2.75
C PHE A 126 9.88 5.35 -4.22
N PHE A 127 10.60 6.38 -4.66
CA PHE A 127 10.56 6.81 -6.05
C PHE A 127 11.39 5.94 -7.00
N SER A 128 12.56 5.44 -6.58
CA SER A 128 13.35 4.55 -7.43
C SER A 128 12.60 3.25 -7.77
N ASP A 129 11.73 2.80 -6.87
CA ASP A 129 11.01 1.54 -7.03
C ASP A 129 9.74 1.64 -7.89
N LEU A 130 9.24 2.86 -8.16
CA LEU A 130 8.02 3.04 -8.95
C LEU A 130 8.17 2.50 -10.39
N TYR A 131 9.39 2.49 -10.93
CA TYR A 131 9.67 1.99 -12.27
C TYR A 131 9.21 0.53 -12.47
N TYR A 132 9.25 -0.28 -11.42
CA TYR A 132 8.89 -1.71 -11.50
C TYR A 132 7.38 -1.97 -11.51
N LEU A 133 6.56 -0.94 -11.30
CA LEU A 133 5.11 -1.06 -11.15
C LEU A 133 4.37 -1.06 -12.50
N HIS A 134 4.73 -1.98 -13.40
CA HIS A 134 4.17 -2.05 -14.77
C HIS A 134 2.66 -2.34 -14.84
N ASN A 135 2.09 -2.91 -13.77
CA ASN A 135 0.66 -3.19 -13.66
C ASN A 135 -0.15 -2.10 -12.97
N LEU A 136 0.50 -1.02 -12.53
CA LEU A 136 -0.15 0.06 -11.81
C LEU A 136 -1.12 0.81 -12.71
N THR A 137 -2.34 0.96 -12.22
CA THR A 137 -3.43 1.69 -12.89
C THR A 137 -3.81 2.97 -12.15
N HIS A 138 -3.63 2.97 -10.83
CA HIS A 138 -3.99 4.08 -9.96
C HIS A 138 -2.83 4.39 -9.02
N LEU A 139 -2.39 5.64 -9.04
CA LEU A 139 -1.36 6.16 -8.14
C LEU A 139 -1.88 7.39 -7.42
N LYS A 140 -1.77 7.40 -6.10
CA LYS A 140 -2.16 8.54 -5.27
C LYS A 140 -1.05 8.89 -4.29
N PHE A 141 -0.66 10.16 -4.29
CA PHE A 141 0.11 10.79 -3.22
C PHE A 141 -0.79 11.80 -2.52
N ILE A 142 -0.95 11.68 -1.21
CA ILE A 142 -1.86 12.51 -0.41
C ILE A 142 -1.06 13.19 0.69
N GLY A 143 -1.04 14.52 0.74
CA GLY A 143 -0.32 15.28 1.76
C GLY A 143 1.20 14.98 1.86
N CYS A 144 1.83 14.50 0.79
CA CYS A 144 3.23 14.05 0.84
C CYS A 144 4.20 15.25 0.86
N ARG A 145 5.23 15.17 1.71
CA ARG A 145 6.21 16.27 1.88
C ARG A 145 7.55 15.91 1.25
N LEU A 146 7.84 16.51 0.10
CA LEU A 146 9.07 16.25 -0.64
C LEU A 146 10.19 17.21 -0.23
N LEU A 147 10.59 17.19 1.05
CA LEU A 147 11.74 18.01 1.48
C LEU A 147 13.06 17.34 1.07
N GLY A 148 14.00 18.14 0.59
CA GLY A 148 15.36 17.68 0.30
C GLY A 148 15.57 16.96 -1.03
N ILE A 149 14.52 16.71 -1.83
CA ILE A 149 14.69 16.19 -3.19
C ILE A 149 15.14 17.32 -4.15
N SER A 150 16.18 17.08 -4.95
CA SER A 150 16.60 18.06 -5.95
C SER A 150 15.52 18.19 -7.05
N LEU A 151 15.55 19.29 -7.82
CA LEU A 151 14.61 19.48 -8.94
C LEU A 151 14.81 18.41 -10.02
N GLY A 152 16.07 18.06 -10.32
CA GLY A 152 16.39 17.04 -11.32
C GLY A 152 15.90 15.65 -10.90
N ASP A 153 16.10 15.29 -9.63
CA ASP A 153 15.62 14.01 -9.13
C ASP A 153 14.09 13.94 -9.19
N PHE A 154 13.40 14.99 -8.72
CA PHE A 154 11.95 15.04 -8.76
C PHE A 154 11.39 15.00 -10.19
N GLN A 155 12.03 15.69 -11.14
CA GLN A 155 11.67 15.60 -12.55
C GLN A 155 11.80 14.16 -13.06
N GLY A 156 12.90 13.47 -12.75
CA GLY A 156 13.10 12.07 -13.11
C GLY A 156 12.00 11.16 -12.57
N VAL A 157 11.55 11.39 -11.34
CA VAL A 157 10.42 10.66 -10.74
C VAL A 157 9.12 10.91 -11.49
N ILE A 158 8.80 12.16 -11.78
CA ILE A 158 7.57 12.51 -12.50
C ILE A 158 7.58 11.89 -13.90
N ASP A 159 8.71 11.95 -14.61
CA ASP A 159 8.86 11.34 -15.93
C ASP A 159 8.69 9.80 -15.87
N GLN A 160 9.22 9.15 -14.83
CA GLN A 160 9.00 7.71 -14.61
C GLN A 160 7.52 7.39 -14.41
N ILE A 161 6.83 8.15 -13.55
CA ILE A 161 5.39 7.96 -13.31
C ILE A 161 4.61 8.17 -14.62
N TRP A 162 4.96 9.20 -15.40
CA TRP A 162 4.31 9.51 -16.68
C TRP A 162 4.45 8.39 -17.71
N ASN A 163 5.56 7.67 -17.67
CA ASN A 163 5.88 6.57 -18.58
C ASN A 163 5.31 5.21 -18.13
N LEU A 164 4.55 5.13 -17.02
CA LEU A 164 3.94 3.88 -16.59
C LEU A 164 2.87 3.42 -17.60
N PRO A 165 3.01 2.22 -18.19
CA PRO A 165 2.26 1.84 -19.39
C PRO A 165 0.77 1.63 -19.16
N LYS A 166 0.34 1.38 -17.91
CA LYS A 166 -1.06 1.10 -17.56
C LYS A 166 -1.67 2.15 -16.63
N LEU A 167 -0.93 3.19 -16.28
CA LEU A 167 -1.38 4.20 -15.33
C LEU A 167 -2.50 5.05 -15.95
N THR A 168 -3.73 4.90 -15.46
CA THR A 168 -4.89 5.64 -15.96
C THR A 168 -5.30 6.77 -15.03
N HIS A 169 -5.05 6.64 -13.73
CA HIS A 169 -5.44 7.61 -12.72
C HIS A 169 -4.25 8.03 -11.87
N CYS A 170 -4.02 9.34 -11.80
CA CYS A 170 -2.97 9.91 -10.98
C CYS A 170 -3.51 11.06 -10.13
N TYR A 171 -3.22 11.02 -8.84
CA TYR A 171 -3.54 12.06 -7.89
C TYR A 171 -2.27 12.48 -7.15
N PHE A 172 -1.93 13.74 -7.26
CA PHE A 172 -0.78 14.35 -6.62
C PHE A 172 -1.24 15.45 -5.68
N ASP A 173 -0.99 15.25 -4.40
CA ASP A 173 -1.11 16.28 -3.38
C ASP A 173 0.23 16.32 -2.64
N PHE A 174 1.06 17.27 -3.08
CA PHE A 174 2.41 17.47 -2.58
C PHE A 174 2.52 18.85 -1.96
N CYS A 175 3.17 18.93 -0.80
CA CYS A 175 3.55 20.20 -0.19
C CYS A 175 4.97 20.57 -0.61
N PHE A 176 5.12 21.66 -1.36
CA PHE A 176 6.42 22.13 -1.84
C PHE A 176 6.87 23.34 -1.02
N ARG A 177 7.87 23.19 -0.14
CA ARG A 177 8.47 24.38 0.49
C ARG A 177 9.29 25.16 -0.53
N GLY A 178 8.83 26.36 -0.88
CA GLY A 178 9.58 27.34 -1.68
C GLY A 178 9.57 27.12 -3.19
N ARG A 179 8.68 26.27 -3.72
CA ARG A 179 8.49 26.12 -5.18
C ARG A 179 7.09 26.59 -5.56
N SER A 180 7.00 27.41 -6.60
CA SER A 180 5.72 27.94 -7.06
C SER A 180 4.98 27.03 -8.04
N HIS A 181 5.64 26.01 -8.61
CA HIS A 181 5.06 25.21 -9.70
C HIS A 181 5.45 23.73 -9.65
N PHE A 182 4.53 22.89 -10.09
CA PHE A 182 4.74 21.47 -10.37
C PHE A 182 5.64 21.29 -11.62
N CYS A 183 6.45 20.24 -11.65
CA CYS A 183 7.33 19.93 -12.77
C CYS A 183 6.52 19.58 -14.04
N ILE A 184 6.97 20.08 -15.20
CA ILE A 184 6.36 19.71 -16.48
C ILE A 184 7.00 18.39 -16.93
N PRO A 185 6.25 17.29 -17.11
CA PRO A 185 6.78 16.02 -17.60
C PRO A 185 7.49 16.19 -18.94
N THR A 186 8.61 15.49 -19.14
CA THR A 186 9.40 15.56 -20.39
C THR A 186 8.84 14.66 -21.50
N SER A 187 7.96 13.71 -21.15
CA SER A 187 7.24 12.84 -22.07
C SER A 187 5.72 13.05 -21.97
N VAL A 188 4.99 12.59 -22.99
CA VAL A 188 3.54 12.53 -22.96
C VAL A 188 3.13 11.13 -22.51
N SER A 189 2.31 11.03 -21.47
CA SER A 189 1.76 9.75 -21.04
C SER A 189 0.81 9.19 -22.11
N THR A 190 0.93 7.90 -22.40
CA THR A 190 0.08 7.21 -23.39
C THR A 190 -1.14 6.54 -22.76
N SER A 191 -1.20 6.47 -21.44
CA SER A 191 -2.18 5.70 -20.67
C SER A 191 -3.03 6.56 -19.73
N LEU A 192 -2.52 7.73 -19.31
CA LEU A 192 -3.15 8.58 -18.31
C LEU A 192 -4.46 9.19 -18.83
N GLN A 193 -5.54 9.02 -18.06
CA GLN A 193 -6.88 9.51 -18.38
C GLN A 193 -7.35 10.56 -17.37
N TYR A 194 -6.97 10.40 -16.10
CA TYR A 194 -7.38 11.27 -15.01
C TYR A 194 -6.17 11.75 -14.24
N LEU A 195 -6.05 13.06 -14.12
CA LEU A 195 -4.97 13.72 -13.40
C LEU A 195 -5.55 14.76 -12.45
N THR A 196 -5.13 14.72 -11.20
CA THR A 196 -5.39 15.78 -10.22
C THR A 196 -4.06 16.18 -9.61
N ILE A 197 -3.76 17.47 -9.64
CA ILE A 197 -2.56 18.03 -9.02
C ILE A 197 -3.04 19.13 -8.07
N LEU A 198 -2.80 18.92 -6.78
CA LEU A 198 -2.94 19.90 -5.73
C LEU A 198 -1.54 20.33 -5.31
N GLY A 199 -1.34 21.64 -5.20
CA GLY A 199 -0.11 22.23 -4.69
C GLY A 199 -0.47 23.34 -3.71
N ASN A 200 0.07 23.23 -2.50
CA ASN A 200 0.12 24.30 -1.51
C ASN A 200 1.56 24.74 -1.31
#